data_AF-A0A6I5NCU2-F1
#
_entry.id   AF-A0A6I5NCU2-F1
#
_cell.length_a   1.000
_cell.length_b   1.000
_cell.length_c   1.000
_cell.angle_alpha   90.00
_cell.angle_beta   90.00
_cell.angle_gamma   90.00
#
_symmetry.space_group_name_H-M   'P 1'
#
loop_
_entity.id
_entity.type
_entity.pdbx_description
1 polymer ?
#
loop_
_entity_poly.entity_id
_entity_poly.type
_entity_poly.pdbx_seq_one_letter_code
_entity_poly.pdbx_strand_id
1 'polypeptide(L)'
;MDRSAQLTEAYRNLNLFPLYRQAEIEKFRVPYGQRTLAKLRRDILASGPASKLIFTGHRGCGKSTLLAQLAQQMRKADLFVAGFSIADTVEMSDVNHINILYSIALKLLDQALKFNVPIPESSRKNLINWFTETKTRVYADQ
;
A
#
# COMPACT_ATOMS: atom_id res chain seq x y z
N MET A 1 -3.00 -35.65 15.74
CA MET A 1 -3.31 -34.21 15.59
C MET A 1 -4.77 -33.99 15.93
N ASP A 2 -5.08 -32.96 16.70
CA ASP A 2 -6.46 -32.56 17.02
C ASP A 2 -7.19 -32.10 15.75
N ARG A 3 -8.41 -32.61 15.50
CA ARG A 3 -9.23 -32.27 14.33
C ARG A 3 -9.58 -30.78 14.31
N SER A 4 -9.74 -30.16 15.47
CA SER A 4 -10.00 -28.72 15.59
C SER A 4 -8.82 -27.89 15.08
N ALA A 5 -7.60 -28.32 15.42
CA ALA A 5 -6.36 -27.69 14.93
C ALA A 5 -6.24 -27.83 13.40
N GLN A 6 -6.54 -29.01 12.83
CA GLN A 6 -6.49 -29.23 11.38
C GLN A 6 -7.51 -28.38 10.62
N LEU A 7 -8.74 -28.25 11.13
CA LEU A 7 -9.76 -27.39 10.52
C LEU A 7 -9.36 -25.92 10.58
N THR A 8 -8.82 -25.48 11.71
CA THR A 8 -8.32 -24.11 11.88
C THR A 8 -7.20 -23.80 10.91
N GLU A 9 -6.26 -24.73 10.72
CA GLU A 9 -5.18 -24.57 9.74
C GLU A 9 -5.72 -24.54 8.30
N ALA A 10 -6.62 -25.45 7.93
CA ALA A 10 -7.24 -25.47 6.61
C ALA A 10 -7.97 -24.15 6.31
N TYR A 11 -8.73 -23.63 7.28
CA TYR A 11 -9.42 -22.34 7.16
C TYR A 11 -8.42 -21.18 6.93
N ARG A 12 -7.32 -21.15 7.68
CA ARG A 12 -6.26 -20.14 7.50
C ARG A 12 -5.59 -20.24 6.13
N ASN A 13 -5.35 -21.45 5.62
CA ASN A 13 -4.73 -21.67 4.31
C ASN A 13 -5.66 -21.28 3.15
N LEU A 14 -6.97 -21.34 3.34
CA LEU A 14 -7.98 -20.97 2.33
C LEU A 14 -8.36 -19.48 2.36
N ASN A 15 -7.75 -18.69 3.25
CA ASN A 15 -8.00 -17.24 3.27
C ASN A 15 -7.47 -16.57 2.00
N LEU A 16 -8.30 -15.73 1.39
CA LEU A 16 -8.02 -15.04 0.13
C LEU A 16 -7.37 -13.66 0.32
N PHE A 17 -6.67 -13.45 1.44
CA PHE A 17 -5.97 -12.21 1.71
C PHE A 17 -4.71 -12.08 0.85
N PRO A 18 -4.28 -10.86 0.51
CA PRO A 18 -3.04 -10.67 -0.23
C PRO A 18 -1.84 -11.25 0.52
N LEU A 19 -0.91 -11.85 -0.22
CA LEU A 19 0.31 -12.41 0.35
C LEU A 19 1.35 -11.30 0.50
N TYR A 20 1.62 -10.87 1.72
CA TYR A 20 2.56 -9.78 2.00
C TYR A 20 3.92 -10.28 2.46
N ARG A 21 3.95 -11.38 3.22
CA ARG A 21 5.18 -11.92 3.80
C ARG A 21 5.86 -12.88 2.85
N GLN A 22 7.19 -12.91 2.92
CA GLN A 22 8.00 -13.81 2.08
C GLN A 22 7.62 -15.29 2.28
N ALA A 23 7.40 -15.72 3.53
CA ALA A 23 6.98 -17.09 3.84
C ALA A 23 5.61 -17.46 3.25
N GLU A 24 4.65 -16.52 3.22
CA GLU A 24 3.32 -16.74 2.63
C GLU A 24 3.41 -16.84 1.11
N ILE A 25 4.24 -16.00 0.50
CA ILE A 25 4.55 -16.04 -0.93
C ILE A 25 5.15 -17.39 -1.30
N GLU A 26 6.16 -17.86 -0.57
CA GLU A 26 6.82 -19.14 -0.85
C GLU A 26 5.87 -20.33 -0.67
N LYS A 27 4.99 -20.29 0.33
CA LYS A 27 4.06 -21.38 0.63
C LYS A 27 2.87 -21.45 -0.32
N PHE A 28 2.31 -20.32 -0.75
CA PHE A 28 1.00 -20.28 -1.42
C PHE A 28 1.03 -19.71 -2.84
N ARG A 29 2.07 -18.97 -3.23
CA ARG A 29 2.04 -18.25 -4.51
C ARG A 29 2.38 -19.18 -5.66
N VAL A 30 1.46 -19.29 -6.62
CA VAL A 30 1.77 -19.76 -7.96
C VAL A 30 2.43 -18.62 -8.75
N PRO A 31 3.56 -18.82 -9.43
CA PRO A 31 4.20 -17.75 -10.18
C PRO A 31 3.31 -17.23 -11.33
N TYR A 32 2.84 -15.98 -11.24
CA TYR A 32 2.15 -15.29 -12.33
C TYR A 32 2.59 -13.82 -12.46
N GLY A 33 2.24 -13.17 -13.57
CA GLY A 33 2.42 -11.72 -13.74
C GLY A 33 3.86 -11.23 -13.80
N GLN A 34 4.85 -12.10 -14.07
CA GLN A 34 6.27 -11.73 -14.08
C GLN A 34 6.58 -10.66 -15.13
N ARG A 35 5.98 -10.77 -16.32
CA ARG A 35 6.11 -9.75 -17.38
C ARG A 35 5.56 -8.40 -16.94
N THR A 36 4.41 -8.40 -16.25
CA THR A 36 3.79 -7.19 -15.71
C THR A 36 4.64 -6.56 -14.62
N LEU A 37 5.17 -7.36 -13.69
CA LEU A 37 6.09 -6.87 -12.66
C LEU A 37 7.38 -6.30 -13.25
N ALA A 38 7.97 -6.99 -14.23
CA ALA A 38 9.16 -6.51 -14.93
C ALA A 38 8.88 -5.19 -15.65
N LYS A 39 7.70 -5.05 -16.28
CA LYS A 39 7.27 -3.79 -16.90
C LYS A 39 7.13 -2.69 -15.85
N LEU A 40 6.35 -2.90 -14.79
CA LEU A 40 6.13 -1.91 -13.72
C LEU A 40 7.45 -1.47 -13.09
N ARG A 41 8.38 -2.41 -12.83
CA ARG A 41 9.72 -2.10 -12.33
C ARG A 41 10.48 -1.17 -13.28
N ARG A 42 10.52 -1.49 -14.58
CA ARG A 42 11.20 -0.65 -15.57
C ARG A 42 10.56 0.73 -15.65
N ASP A 43 9.23 0.78 -15.69
CA ASP A 43 8.48 2.03 -15.78
C ASP A 43 8.77 2.93 -14.58
N ILE A 44 8.81 2.39 -13.36
CA ILE A 44 9.19 3.14 -12.14
C ILE A 44 10.61 3.67 -12.23
N LEU A 45 11.59 2.82 -12.59
CA LEU A 45 13.00 3.21 -12.63
C LEU A 45 13.33 4.20 -13.74
N ALA A 46 12.56 4.18 -14.85
CA ALA A 46 12.71 5.14 -15.95
C ALA A 46 11.89 6.42 -15.74
N SER A 47 11.03 6.46 -14.72
CA SER A 47 10.11 7.58 -14.51
C SER A 47 10.79 8.79 -13.86
N GLY A 48 10.36 9.99 -14.27
CA GLY A 48 10.78 11.24 -13.66
C GLY A 48 10.10 11.50 -12.30
N PRO A 49 10.48 12.57 -11.59
CA PRO A 49 9.86 12.94 -10.33
C PRO A 49 8.34 13.13 -10.50
N ALA A 50 7.57 12.74 -9.47
CA ALA A 50 6.11 12.85 -9.42
C ALA A 50 5.32 12.07 -10.48
N SER A 51 5.93 11.05 -11.09
CA SER A 51 5.24 10.16 -12.04
C SER A 51 4.14 9.32 -11.37
N LYS A 52 3.06 9.06 -12.12
CA LYS A 52 1.89 8.31 -11.64
C LYS A 52 1.65 7.11 -12.55
N LEU A 53 1.46 5.93 -11.95
CA LEU A 53 1.15 4.69 -12.65
C LEU A 53 -0.12 4.08 -12.06
N ILE A 54 -1.04 3.66 -12.94
CA ILE A 54 -2.26 2.97 -12.53
C ILE A 54 -2.14 1.50 -12.89
N PHE A 55 -2.28 0.64 -11.88
CA PHE A 55 -2.31 -0.81 -12.03
C PHE A 55 -3.71 -1.34 -11.74
N THR A 56 -4.43 -1.75 -12.80
CA THR A 56 -5.84 -2.14 -12.73
C THR A 56 -6.05 -3.65 -12.92
N GLY A 57 -7.26 -4.12 -12.60
CA GLY A 57 -7.68 -5.51 -12.78
C GLY A 57 -8.81 -5.88 -11.82
N HIS A 58 -9.48 -7.01 -12.08
CA HIS A 58 -10.64 -7.45 -11.29
C HIS A 58 -10.30 -7.75 -9.82
N ARG A 59 -11.30 -7.67 -8.93
CA ARG A 59 -11.14 -8.08 -7.52
C ARG A 59 -10.71 -9.55 -7.46
N GLY A 60 -9.76 -9.88 -6.59
CA GLY A 60 -9.25 -11.25 -6.45
C GLY A 60 -8.21 -11.69 -7.47
N CYS A 61 -7.87 -10.90 -8.51
CA CYS A 61 -6.78 -11.28 -9.45
C CYS A 61 -5.36 -11.13 -8.87
N GLY A 62 -5.24 -10.89 -7.55
CA GLY A 62 -3.99 -10.78 -6.82
C GLY A 62 -3.18 -9.51 -7.07
N LYS A 63 -3.84 -8.39 -7.41
CA LYS A 63 -3.18 -7.09 -7.60
C LYS A 63 -2.33 -6.68 -6.39
N SER A 64 -2.91 -6.76 -5.19
CA SER A 64 -2.23 -6.40 -3.95
C SER A 64 -1.02 -7.30 -3.68
N THR A 65 -1.12 -8.59 -4.03
CA THR A 65 0.02 -9.53 -3.95
C THR A 65 1.14 -9.15 -4.92
N LEU A 66 0.82 -8.77 -6.16
CA LEU A 66 1.83 -8.29 -7.11
C LEU A 66 2.46 -6.96 -6.66
N LEU A 67 1.67 -6.02 -6.14
CA LEU A 67 2.20 -4.77 -5.61
C LEU A 67 3.10 -4.99 -4.38
N ALA A 68 2.76 -5.93 -3.50
CA ALA A 68 3.61 -6.31 -2.37
C ALA A 68 4.95 -6.87 -2.84
N GLN A 69 4.95 -7.73 -3.85
CA GLN A 69 6.17 -8.25 -4.46
C GLN A 69 6.98 -7.15 -5.15
N LEU A 70 6.33 -6.25 -5.89
CA LEU A 70 6.98 -5.11 -6.52
C LEU A 70 7.64 -4.21 -5.47
N ALA A 71 6.95 -3.93 -4.36
CA ALA A 71 7.49 -3.14 -3.26
C ALA A 71 8.76 -3.77 -2.68
N GLN A 72 8.78 -5.09 -2.47
CA GLN A 72 10.00 -5.79 -2.04
C GLN A 72 11.13 -5.68 -3.07
N GLN A 73 10.84 -5.83 -4.37
CA GLN A 73 11.84 -5.67 -5.43
C GLN A 73 12.41 -4.25 -5.50
N MET A 74 11.58 -3.24 -5.26
CA MET A 74 12.00 -1.84 -5.29
C MET A 74 12.84 -1.49 -4.07
N ARG A 75 12.49 -2.01 -2.88
CA ARG A 75 13.33 -1.89 -1.68
C ARG A 75 14.70 -2.55 -1.84
N LYS A 76 14.77 -3.70 -2.54
CA LYS A 76 16.04 -4.35 -2.91
C LYS A 76 16.86 -3.55 -3.94
N ALA A 77 16.26 -2.56 -4.59
CA ALA A 77 16.93 -1.62 -5.49
C ALA A 77 17.14 -0.26 -4.80
N ASP A 78 17.24 -0.26 -3.46
CA ASP A 78 17.50 0.90 -2.61
C ASP A 78 16.48 2.06 -2.72
N LEU A 79 15.26 1.76 -3.17
CA LEU A 79 14.16 2.71 -3.16
C LEU A 79 13.40 2.68 -1.83
N PHE A 80 13.03 3.87 -1.34
CA PHE A 80 12.07 4.00 -0.25
C PHE A 80 10.65 3.71 -0.74
N VAL A 81 10.00 2.70 -0.17
CA VAL A 81 8.66 2.26 -0.59
C VAL A 81 7.70 2.19 0.59
N ALA A 82 6.75 3.13 0.62
CA ALA A 82 5.63 3.16 1.55
C ALA A 82 4.40 2.51 0.92
N GLY A 83 4.01 1.33 1.42
CA GLY A 83 2.75 0.68 1.04
C GLY A 83 1.61 1.06 1.99
N PHE A 84 0.42 1.27 1.46
CA PHE A 84 -0.81 1.44 2.25
C PHE A 84 -2.03 0.88 1.51
N SER A 85 -3.11 0.71 2.27
CA SER A 85 -4.43 0.36 1.78
C SER A 85 -5.41 1.39 2.34
N ILE A 86 -6.20 2.02 1.47
CA ILE A 86 -7.23 2.98 1.91
C ILE A 86 -8.28 2.29 2.79
N ALA A 87 -8.54 1.00 2.54
CA ALA A 87 -9.48 0.20 3.31
C ALA A 87 -9.05 0.00 4.77
N ASP A 88 -7.78 0.24 5.10
CA ASP A 88 -7.25 0.11 6.46
C ASP A 88 -7.40 1.41 7.25
N THR A 89 -7.67 2.54 6.56
CA THR A 89 -7.60 3.90 7.14
C THR A 89 -8.93 4.63 7.09
N VAL A 90 -9.77 4.33 6.09
CA VAL A 90 -11.03 5.04 5.84
C VAL A 90 -12.14 4.03 5.57
N GLU A 91 -13.31 4.25 6.16
CA GLU A 91 -14.48 3.43 5.87
C GLU A 91 -14.87 3.57 4.38
N MET A 92 -15.36 2.48 3.78
CA MET A 92 -15.67 2.45 2.34
C MET A 92 -16.67 3.53 1.91
N SER A 93 -17.60 3.91 2.80
CA SER A 93 -18.58 4.98 2.62
C SER A 93 -17.95 6.38 2.49
N ASP A 94 -16.77 6.57 3.05
CA ASP A 94 -16.06 7.85 3.10
C ASP A 94 -14.81 7.85 2.18
N VAL A 95 -14.70 6.87 1.27
CA VAL A 95 -13.61 6.86 0.29
C VAL A 95 -13.87 7.91 -0.79
N ASN A 96 -13.22 9.07 -0.63
CA ASN A 96 -13.19 10.14 -1.62
C ASN A 96 -11.73 10.53 -1.96
N HIS A 97 -11.56 11.39 -2.97
CA HIS A 97 -10.23 11.80 -3.44
C HIS A 97 -9.42 12.55 -2.38
N ILE A 98 -10.07 13.33 -1.50
CA ILE A 98 -9.41 14.05 -0.40
C ILE A 98 -8.86 13.05 0.61
N ASN A 99 -9.68 12.10 1.04
CA ASN A 99 -9.31 11.07 2.01
C ASN A 99 -8.24 10.10 1.47
N ILE A 100 -8.25 9.81 0.16
CA ILE A 100 -7.18 9.04 -0.50
C ILE A 100 -5.85 9.81 -0.44
N LEU A 101 -5.83 11.08 -0.88
CA LEU A 101 -4.61 11.91 -0.83
C LEU A 101 -4.12 12.08 0.61
N TYR A 102 -5.05 12.20 1.56
CA TYR A 102 -4.75 12.32 2.98
C TYR A 102 -4.09 11.07 3.53
N SER A 103 -4.64 9.90 3.21
CA SER A 103 -4.09 8.61 3.61
C SER A 103 -2.69 8.38 3.03
N ILE A 104 -2.45 8.80 1.77
CA ILE A 104 -1.11 8.77 1.15
C ILE A 104 -0.13 9.64 1.95
N ALA A 105 -0.50 10.89 2.22
CA ALA A 105 0.33 11.86 2.90
C ALA A 105 0.72 11.40 4.31
N LEU A 106 -0.27 10.94 5.09
CA LEU A 106 -0.04 10.37 6.41
C LEU A 106 0.86 9.15 6.37
N LYS A 107 0.63 8.22 5.44
CA LYS A 107 1.46 7.01 5.36
C LYS A 107 2.90 7.37 5.03
N LEU A 108 3.12 8.26 4.06
CA LEU A 108 4.46 8.70 3.69
C LEU A 108 5.17 9.33 4.89
N LEU A 109 4.50 10.19 5.66
CA LEU A 109 5.06 10.80 6.87
C LEU A 109 5.38 9.73 7.94
N ASP A 110 4.43 8.85 8.27
CA ASP A 110 4.62 7.77 9.25
C ASP A 110 5.83 6.89 8.89
N GLN A 111 5.93 6.48 7.62
CA GLN A 111 7.03 5.64 7.15
C GLN A 111 8.35 6.42 7.15
N ALA A 112 8.36 7.65 6.66
CA ALA A 112 9.57 8.47 6.64
C ALA A 112 10.14 8.68 8.05
N LEU A 113 9.29 8.92 9.04
CA LEU A 113 9.71 9.02 10.45
C LEU A 113 10.27 7.69 10.99
N LYS A 114 9.59 6.56 10.72
CA LYS A 114 10.06 5.22 11.13
C LYS A 114 11.44 4.86 10.55
N PHE A 115 11.73 5.33 9.34
CA PHE A 115 12.99 5.07 8.65
C PHE A 115 14.02 6.21 8.79
N ASN A 116 13.75 7.22 9.63
CA ASN A 116 14.59 8.40 9.83
C ASN A 116 14.98 9.11 8.50
N VAL A 117 14.07 9.13 7.54
CA VAL A 117 14.24 9.89 6.31
C VAL A 117 14.16 11.38 6.66
N PRO A 118 15.13 12.22 6.25
CA PRO A 118 15.09 13.65 6.54
C PRO A 118 13.93 14.30 5.78
N ILE A 119 13.04 14.97 6.53
CA ILE A 119 11.89 15.70 5.99
C ILE A 119 12.07 17.18 6.35
N PRO A 120 11.97 18.10 5.39
CA PRO A 120 11.96 19.53 5.69
C PRO A 120 10.83 19.88 6.67
N GLU A 121 11.14 20.65 7.71
CA GLU A 121 10.15 21.05 8.71
C GLU A 121 8.98 21.86 8.10
N SER A 122 9.24 22.60 7.02
CA SER A 122 8.19 23.27 6.24
C SER A 122 7.19 22.28 5.64
N SER A 123 7.66 21.18 5.04
CA SER A 123 6.82 20.12 4.49
C SER A 123 6.02 19.42 5.58
N ARG A 124 6.64 19.14 6.73
CA ARG A 124 5.96 18.54 7.90
C ARG A 124 4.83 19.46 8.38
N LYS A 125 5.12 20.74 8.59
CA LYS A 125 4.15 21.73 9.07
C LYS A 125 3.01 21.93 8.09
N ASN A 126 3.28 22.03 6.80
CA ASN A 126 2.25 22.18 5.77
C ASN A 126 1.28 20.99 5.75
N LEU A 127 1.79 19.77 5.91
CA LEU A 127 0.98 18.55 5.93
C LEU A 127 0.09 18.47 7.17
N ILE A 128 0.60 18.89 8.34
CA ILE A 128 -0.17 18.99 9.59
C ILE A 128 -1.21 20.13 9.53
N ASN A 129 -0.85 21.27 8.94
CA ASN A 129 -1.78 22.39 8.80
C ASN A 129 -2.93 22.06 7.86
N TRP A 130 -2.64 21.40 6.74
CA TRP A 130 -3.64 20.92 5.80
C TRP A 130 -4.70 20.04 6.50
N PHE A 131 -4.30 19.24 7.49
CA PHE A 131 -5.23 18.46 8.32
C PHE A 131 -6.21 19.32 9.11
N THR A 132 -5.73 20.43 9.68
CA THR A 132 -6.52 21.32 10.53
C THR A 132 -7.51 22.13 9.69
N GLU A 133 -7.06 22.63 8.54
CA GLU A 133 -7.88 23.45 7.63
C GLU A 133 -8.94 22.62 6.89
N THR A 134 -8.59 21.41 6.44
CA THR A 134 -9.51 20.56 5.66
C THR A 134 -10.64 20.01 6.53
N LYS A 135 -10.37 19.65 7.80
CA LYS A 135 -11.43 19.27 8.74
C LYS A 135 -12.41 20.43 9.00
N THR A 136 -11.90 21.65 9.09
CA THR A 136 -12.75 22.82 9.39
C THR A 136 -13.73 23.14 8.26
N ARG A 137 -13.36 22.90 6.99
CA ARG A 137 -14.24 23.15 5.85
C ARG A 137 -15.28 22.05 5.60
N VAL A 138 -14.89 20.78 5.71
CA VAL A 138 -15.80 19.65 5.40
C VAL A 138 -16.98 19.55 6.39
N TYR A 139 -16.82 20.02 7.62
CA TYR A 139 -17.90 20.07 8.64
C TYR A 139 -18.61 21.43 8.75
N ALA A 140 -18.15 22.47 8.06
CA ALA A 140 -18.83 23.76 8.01
C ALA A 140 -19.85 23.85 6.84
N ASP A 141 -19.71 22.98 5.84
CA ASP A 141 -20.58 22.88 4.66
C ASP A 141 -21.58 21.69 4.74
N GLN A 142 -21.81 21.13 5.93
CA GLN A 142 -22.89 20.18 6.25
C GLN A 142 -23.87 20.79 7.26
#